data_AF-A0A542GLQ2-F1
#
_entry.id   AF-A0A542GLQ2-F1
#
_cell.length_a   1.000
_cell.length_b   1.000
_cell.length_c   1.000
_cell.angle_alpha   90.00
_cell.angle_beta   90.00
_cell.angle_gamma   90.00
#
_symmetry.space_group_name_H-M   'P 1'
#
loop_
_entity.id
_entity.type
_entity.pdbx_description
1 polymer ?
#
loop_
_entity_poly.entity_id
_entity_poly.type
_entity_poly.pdbx_seq_one_letter_code
_entity_poly.pdbx_strand_id
1 'polypeptide(L)'
;MQEADAGAESRWTKAASRAEGLTDLGIGGAVRRYFLVHFPLTVLAGLVVGFALASLWPDVAEGFLRSGLYLGSLLGGLGVLVVGWVYGSKKVSPMVRDHPIGVTLGLTAEEVKHVRRQVLGKEPIDINHISVLRGAAVQIRVGLAKQLLWSPGLLIYFAGQSLSRGIHSFLDVMMIVLLLAMVVLSSLTARQFHQTGLFLTSTSPTGSDDPN
;
A
#
# COMPACT_ATOMS: atom_id res chain seq x y z
N MET A 1 33.79 6.80 23.85
CA MET A 1 32.62 7.59 23.44
C MET A 1 32.83 8.20 22.04
N GLN A 2 33.94 8.88 21.76
CA GLN A 2 34.22 9.48 20.44
C GLN A 2 34.15 8.52 19.23
N GLU A 3 34.58 7.26 19.35
CA GLU A 3 34.48 6.29 18.24
C GLU A 3 33.04 5.85 17.92
N ALA A 4 32.16 5.83 18.93
CA ALA A 4 30.76 5.47 18.75
C ALA A 4 29.98 6.57 18.02
N ASP A 5 30.29 7.84 18.33
CA ASP A 5 29.69 9.02 17.71
C ASP A 5 30.17 9.20 16.27
N ALA A 6 31.47 9.02 16.01
CA ALA A 6 32.03 9.03 14.65
C ALA A 6 31.43 7.92 13.76
N GLY A 7 31.18 6.74 14.35
CA GLY A 7 30.49 5.65 13.67
C GLY A 7 29.03 5.97 13.33
N ALA A 8 28.33 6.70 14.21
CA ALA A 8 26.95 7.13 13.98
C ALA A 8 26.86 8.18 12.87
N GLU A 9 27.69 9.22 12.92
CA GLU A 9 27.73 10.28 11.92
C GLU A 9 28.06 9.75 10.52
N SER A 10 28.98 8.78 10.43
CA SER A 10 29.29 8.08 9.17
C SER A 10 28.08 7.33 8.59
N ARG A 11 27.26 6.68 9.43
CA ARG A 11 26.03 5.98 8.98
C ARG A 11 25.00 6.97 8.45
N TRP A 12 24.78 8.07 9.15
CA TRP A 12 23.85 9.12 8.76
C TRP A 12 24.29 9.84 7.48
N THR A 13 25.59 10.06 7.30
CA THR A 13 26.15 10.65 6.06
C THR A 13 25.91 9.73 4.86
N LYS A 14 26.11 8.41 5.02
CA LYS A 14 25.80 7.41 3.98
C LYS A 14 24.30 7.30 3.71
N ALA A 15 23.45 7.52 4.71
CA ALA A 15 22.01 7.56 4.53
C ALA A 15 21.60 8.84 3.76
N ALA A 16 22.23 9.97 4.06
CA ALA A 16 21.98 11.25 3.39
C ALA A 16 22.36 11.20 1.90
N SER A 17 23.51 10.62 1.56
CA SER A 17 23.91 10.45 0.15
C SER A 17 22.97 9.54 -0.63
N ARG A 18 22.36 8.54 0.01
CA ARG A 18 21.33 7.68 -0.63
C ARG A 18 19.96 8.36 -0.72
N ALA A 19 19.69 9.31 0.16
CA ALA A 19 18.46 10.09 0.14
C ALA A 19 18.48 11.17 -0.95
N GLU A 20 19.67 11.57 -1.39
CA GLU A 20 19.86 12.52 -2.47
C GLU A 20 19.20 12.02 -3.76
N GLY A 21 18.37 12.87 -4.38
CA GLY A 21 17.63 12.53 -5.59
C GLY A 21 16.35 11.71 -5.39
N LEU A 22 16.03 11.26 -4.17
CA LEU A 22 14.74 10.62 -3.88
C LEU A 22 13.62 11.65 -3.80
N THR A 23 12.78 11.66 -4.81
CA THR A 23 11.61 12.53 -4.89
C THR A 23 10.36 11.72 -5.21
N ASP A 24 9.25 12.07 -4.58
CA ASP A 24 7.93 11.58 -4.96
C ASP A 24 7.45 12.34 -6.21
N LEU A 25 7.34 11.63 -7.34
CA LEU A 25 6.91 12.19 -8.63
C LEU A 25 5.37 12.11 -8.84
N GLY A 26 4.60 11.84 -7.78
CA GLY A 26 3.14 11.81 -7.85
C GLY A 26 2.52 10.44 -7.56
N ILE A 27 3.08 9.67 -6.62
CA ILE A 27 2.55 8.38 -6.17
C ILE A 27 1.07 8.49 -5.80
N GLY A 28 0.67 9.56 -5.11
CA GLY A 28 -0.72 9.81 -4.74
C GLY A 28 -1.69 9.86 -5.93
N GLY A 29 -1.29 10.53 -7.02
CA GLY A 29 -2.09 10.60 -8.24
C GLY A 29 -2.21 9.22 -8.92
N ALA A 30 -1.12 8.46 -8.97
CA ALA A 30 -1.11 7.11 -9.53
C ALA A 30 -2.04 6.15 -8.77
N VAL A 31 -1.99 6.18 -7.43
CA VAL A 31 -2.86 5.39 -6.54
C VAL A 31 -4.32 5.81 -6.71
N ARG A 32 -4.62 7.12 -6.75
CA ARG A 32 -5.99 7.62 -6.97
C ARG A 32 -6.57 7.14 -8.30
N ARG A 33 -5.81 7.23 -9.39
CA ARG A 33 -6.23 6.75 -10.71
C ARG A 33 -6.51 5.24 -10.70
N TYR A 34 -5.71 4.46 -9.99
CA TYR A 34 -5.96 3.03 -9.83
C TYR A 34 -7.33 2.76 -9.19
N PHE A 35 -7.62 3.41 -8.05
CA PHE A 35 -8.87 3.18 -7.33
C PHE A 35 -10.11 3.71 -8.05
N LEU A 36 -9.97 4.78 -8.85
CA LEU A 36 -11.09 5.35 -9.60
C LEU A 36 -11.39 4.62 -10.92
N VAL A 37 -10.38 4.00 -11.54
CA VAL A 37 -10.52 3.45 -12.90
C VAL A 37 -10.22 1.96 -12.93
N HIS A 38 -9.01 1.56 -12.58
CA HIS A 38 -8.54 0.19 -12.76
C HIS A 38 -9.20 -0.80 -11.80
N PHE A 39 -9.34 -0.43 -10.53
CA PHE A 39 -9.99 -1.24 -9.52
C PHE A 39 -11.46 -1.57 -9.88
N PRO A 40 -12.36 -0.59 -10.08
CA PRO A 40 -13.77 -0.90 -10.37
C PRO A 40 -13.92 -1.66 -11.69
N LEU A 41 -13.13 -1.32 -12.72
CA LEU A 41 -13.19 -2.02 -14.00
C LEU A 41 -12.77 -3.49 -13.88
N THR A 42 -11.75 -3.77 -13.06
CA THR A 42 -11.29 -5.15 -12.81
C THR A 42 -12.33 -5.95 -12.02
N VAL A 43 -12.95 -5.34 -11.01
CA VAL A 43 -14.01 -5.98 -10.22
C VAL A 43 -15.24 -6.27 -11.07
N LEU A 44 -15.69 -5.29 -11.87
CA LEU A 44 -16.82 -5.47 -12.78
C LEU A 44 -16.56 -6.55 -13.82
N ALA A 45 -15.37 -6.56 -14.44
CA ALA A 45 -14.98 -7.61 -15.38
C ALA A 45 -15.00 -8.99 -14.71
N GLY A 46 -14.46 -9.10 -13.49
CA GLY A 46 -14.50 -10.33 -12.69
C GLY A 46 -15.93 -10.80 -12.43
N LEU A 47 -16.83 -9.89 -12.01
CA LEU A 47 -18.24 -10.19 -11.77
C LEU A 47 -18.94 -10.67 -13.06
N VAL A 48 -18.80 -9.94 -14.17
CA VAL A 48 -19.41 -10.32 -15.45
C VAL A 48 -18.98 -11.71 -15.89
N VAL A 49 -17.68 -12.00 -15.83
CA VAL A 49 -17.16 -13.33 -16.18
C VAL A 49 -17.68 -14.39 -15.19
N GLY A 50 -17.73 -14.09 -13.89
CA GLY A 50 -18.25 -15.01 -12.87
C GLY A 50 -19.72 -15.38 -13.11
N PHE A 51 -20.57 -14.41 -13.42
CA PHE A 51 -21.98 -14.66 -13.76
C PHE A 51 -22.13 -15.41 -15.09
N ALA A 52 -21.32 -15.08 -16.10
CA ALA A 52 -21.32 -15.82 -17.36
C ALA A 52 -20.94 -17.29 -17.14
N LEU A 53 -19.91 -17.58 -16.32
CA LEU A 53 -19.54 -18.95 -15.97
C LEU A 53 -20.64 -19.66 -15.16
N ALA A 54 -21.28 -18.97 -14.21
CA ALA A 54 -22.39 -19.54 -13.45
C ALA A 54 -23.58 -19.94 -14.34
N SER A 55 -23.83 -19.22 -15.43
CA SER A 55 -24.92 -19.56 -16.37
C SER A 55 -24.67 -20.82 -17.20
N LEU A 56 -23.43 -21.33 -17.23
CA LEU A 56 -23.07 -22.55 -17.94
C LEU A 56 -23.31 -23.81 -17.10
N TRP A 57 -23.62 -23.69 -15.80
CA TRP A 57 -23.89 -24.84 -14.94
C TRP A 57 -25.30 -25.42 -15.20
N PRO A 58 -25.50 -26.75 -15.17
CA PRO A 58 -26.80 -27.36 -15.49
C PRO A 58 -27.95 -26.99 -14.53
N ASP A 59 -27.66 -26.73 -13.25
CA ASP A 59 -28.65 -26.43 -12.19
C ASP A 59 -28.74 -24.92 -11.88
N VAL A 60 -29.03 -24.10 -12.89
CA VAL A 60 -29.08 -22.62 -12.77
C VAL A 60 -30.18 -22.13 -11.82
N ALA A 61 -31.26 -22.90 -11.65
CA ALA A 61 -32.49 -22.42 -11.01
C ALA A 61 -32.33 -22.12 -9.50
N GLU A 62 -31.53 -22.90 -8.77
CA GLU A 62 -31.33 -22.75 -7.33
C GLU A 62 -29.87 -22.40 -7.01
N GLY A 63 -29.54 -21.12 -7.10
CA GLY A 63 -28.22 -20.63 -6.64
C GLY A 63 -27.38 -19.93 -7.70
N PHE A 64 -27.93 -19.57 -8.86
CA PHE A 64 -27.24 -18.73 -9.86
C PHE A 64 -26.66 -17.45 -9.26
N LEU A 65 -27.42 -16.73 -8.44
CA LEU A 65 -26.93 -15.51 -7.78
C LEU A 65 -25.73 -15.81 -6.88
N ARG A 66 -25.81 -16.86 -6.05
CA ARG A 66 -24.76 -17.24 -5.10
C ARG A 66 -23.49 -17.70 -5.81
N SER A 67 -23.63 -18.57 -6.81
CA SER A 67 -22.52 -19.09 -7.62
C SER A 67 -21.87 -18.00 -8.47
N GLY A 68 -22.67 -17.13 -9.10
CA GLY A 68 -22.19 -15.97 -9.85
C GLY A 68 -21.42 -14.97 -8.98
N LEU A 69 -21.96 -14.63 -7.79
CA LEU A 69 -21.26 -13.79 -6.80
C LEU A 69 -19.97 -14.43 -6.30
N TYR A 70 -19.98 -15.74 -6.02
CA TYR A 70 -18.79 -16.48 -5.58
C TYR A 70 -17.70 -16.46 -6.64
N LEU A 71 -18.00 -16.93 -7.86
CA LEU A 71 -17.06 -16.97 -8.98
C LEU A 71 -16.60 -15.57 -9.36
N GLY A 72 -17.51 -14.62 -9.38
CA GLY A 72 -17.21 -13.23 -9.72
C GLY A 72 -16.32 -12.55 -8.70
N SER A 73 -16.52 -12.82 -7.41
CA SER A 73 -15.64 -12.32 -6.35
C SER A 73 -14.28 -13.01 -6.38
N LEU A 74 -14.24 -14.30 -6.68
CA LEU A 74 -12.99 -15.05 -6.80
C LEU A 74 -12.14 -14.50 -7.97
N LEU A 75 -12.74 -14.39 -9.15
CA LEU A 75 -12.08 -13.85 -10.35
C LEU A 75 -11.75 -12.36 -10.22
N GLY A 76 -12.66 -11.56 -9.67
CA GLY A 76 -12.45 -10.14 -9.42
C GLY A 76 -11.34 -9.90 -8.40
N GLY A 77 -11.32 -10.68 -7.30
CA GLY A 77 -10.27 -10.63 -6.29
C GLY A 77 -8.90 -10.98 -6.87
N LEU A 78 -8.79 -12.11 -7.59
CA LEU A 78 -7.55 -12.51 -8.27
C LEU A 78 -7.12 -11.48 -9.33
N GLY A 79 -8.06 -10.96 -10.11
CA GLY A 79 -7.82 -9.91 -11.09
C GLY A 79 -7.24 -8.67 -10.44
N VAL A 80 -7.82 -8.19 -9.34
CA VAL A 80 -7.31 -7.03 -8.58
C VAL A 80 -5.92 -7.30 -8.02
N LEU A 81 -5.62 -8.52 -7.55
CA LEU A 81 -4.26 -8.87 -7.10
C LEU A 81 -3.23 -8.72 -8.23
N VAL A 82 -3.52 -9.31 -9.40
CA VAL A 82 -2.62 -9.29 -10.55
C VAL A 82 -2.49 -7.87 -11.11
N VAL A 83 -3.61 -7.19 -11.37
CA VAL A 83 -3.62 -5.82 -11.90
C VAL A 83 -2.97 -4.86 -10.92
N GLY A 84 -3.24 -4.99 -9.62
CA GLY A 84 -2.63 -4.19 -8.56
C GLY A 84 -1.10 -4.39 -8.48
N TRP A 85 -0.63 -5.63 -8.59
CA TRP A 85 0.80 -5.94 -8.64
C TRP A 85 1.49 -5.37 -9.88
N VAL A 86 0.89 -5.58 -11.06
CA VAL A 86 1.42 -5.09 -12.34
C VAL A 86 1.42 -3.56 -12.37
N TYR A 87 0.33 -2.92 -11.94
CA TYR A 87 0.22 -1.46 -11.87
C TYR A 87 1.21 -0.90 -10.84
N GLY A 88 1.36 -1.54 -9.68
CA GLY A 88 2.36 -1.17 -8.68
C GLY A 88 3.78 -1.20 -9.24
N SER A 89 4.09 -2.24 -10.00
CA SER A 89 5.41 -2.40 -10.62
C SER A 89 5.66 -1.41 -11.76
N LYS A 90 4.69 -1.23 -12.66
CA LYS A 90 4.84 -0.44 -13.90
C LYS A 90 4.48 1.05 -13.78
N LYS A 91 3.67 1.44 -12.80
CA LYS A 91 3.14 2.81 -12.65
C LYS A 91 3.46 3.45 -11.32
N VAL A 92 3.65 2.68 -10.24
CA VAL A 92 4.01 3.24 -8.92
C VAL A 92 5.52 3.22 -8.67
N SER A 93 6.21 2.10 -8.91
CA SER A 93 7.68 2.05 -8.72
C SER A 93 8.42 3.14 -9.49
N PRO A 94 8.11 3.43 -10.77
CA PRO A 94 8.82 4.45 -11.53
C PRO A 94 8.55 5.89 -11.07
N MET A 95 7.59 6.11 -10.17
CA MET A 95 7.29 7.43 -9.60
C MET A 95 8.25 7.80 -8.46
N VAL A 96 9.26 6.98 -8.21
CA VAL A 96 10.39 7.31 -7.36
C VAL A 96 11.65 7.16 -8.20
N ARG A 97 12.50 8.17 -8.15
CA ARG A 97 13.80 8.13 -8.81
C ARG A 97 14.63 7.03 -8.13
N ASP A 98 14.94 5.97 -8.85
CA ASP A 98 15.55 4.76 -8.28
C ASP A 98 16.93 5.06 -7.67
N HIS A 99 17.06 4.84 -6.37
CA HIS A 99 18.28 4.24 -5.84
C HIS A 99 17.92 2.83 -5.34
N PRO A 100 18.61 1.78 -5.84
CA PRO A 100 18.29 0.38 -5.49
C PRO A 100 18.55 0.04 -4.01
N ILE A 101 19.12 0.99 -3.26
CA ILE A 101 19.54 0.81 -1.88
C ILE A 101 18.63 1.64 -0.99
N GLY A 102 18.02 0.97 0.01
CA GLY A 102 17.20 1.64 1.02
C GLY A 102 17.98 2.77 1.71
N VAL A 103 17.34 3.92 1.92
CA VAL A 103 17.95 5.05 2.66
C VAL A 103 18.34 4.60 4.07
N THR A 104 17.55 3.70 4.63
CA THR A 104 17.75 3.10 5.94
C THR A 104 18.76 1.95 5.95
N LEU A 105 19.32 1.55 4.80
CA LEU A 105 20.27 0.43 4.76
C LEU A 105 21.55 0.81 5.51
N GLY A 106 21.87 0.10 6.58
CA GLY A 106 23.05 0.40 7.39
C GLY A 106 22.81 1.39 8.52
N LEU A 107 21.57 1.85 8.73
CA LEU A 107 21.13 2.34 10.04
C LEU A 107 20.84 1.15 10.96
N THR A 108 20.98 1.36 12.27
CA THR A 108 20.59 0.40 13.30
C THR A 108 19.07 0.27 13.41
N ALA A 109 18.57 -0.80 14.01
CA ALA A 109 17.12 -1.02 14.16
C ALA A 109 16.42 0.11 14.94
N GLU A 110 17.08 0.67 15.96
CA GLU A 110 16.55 1.81 16.72
C GLU A 110 16.57 3.11 15.90
N GLU A 111 17.62 3.37 15.10
CA GLU A 111 17.67 4.52 14.19
C GLU A 111 16.56 4.43 13.13
N VAL A 112 16.31 3.25 12.54
CA VAL A 112 15.21 3.05 11.57
C VAL A 112 13.84 3.27 12.22
N LYS A 113 13.66 2.79 13.45
CA LYS A 113 12.43 2.98 14.21
C LYS A 113 12.21 4.46 14.54
N HIS A 114 13.26 5.17 14.91
CA HIS A 114 13.24 6.62 15.17
C HIS A 114 12.83 7.39 13.89
N VAL A 115 13.51 7.14 12.77
CA VAL A 115 13.15 7.71 11.45
C VAL A 115 11.68 7.46 11.13
N ARG A 116 11.21 6.22 11.29
CA ARG A 116 9.80 5.88 11.00
C ARG A 116 8.82 6.61 11.91
N ARG A 117 9.15 6.80 13.19
CA ARG A 117 8.31 7.54 14.14
C ARG A 117 8.23 9.02 13.80
N GLN A 118 9.35 9.64 13.43
CA GLN A 118 9.39 11.03 12.98
C GLN A 118 8.57 11.23 11.69
N VAL A 119 8.76 10.36 10.69
CA VAL A 119 8.00 10.41 9.42
C VAL A 119 6.48 10.25 9.65
N LEU A 120 6.07 9.46 10.64
CA LEU A 120 4.67 9.27 11.01
C LEU A 120 4.14 10.34 11.98
N GLY A 121 4.93 11.34 12.34
CA GLY A 121 4.56 12.42 13.26
C GLY A 121 4.39 11.96 14.71
N LYS A 122 5.00 10.84 15.10
CA LYS A 122 4.98 10.32 16.48
C LYS A 122 6.10 10.87 17.36
N GLU A 123 7.13 11.45 16.75
CA GLU A 123 8.29 12.06 17.40
C GLU A 123 8.62 13.38 16.69
N PRO A 124 9.24 14.35 17.40
CA PRO A 124 9.65 15.62 16.79
C PRO A 124 10.67 15.40 15.67
N ILE A 125 10.60 16.25 14.64
CA ILE A 125 11.44 16.15 13.44
C ILE A 125 12.85 16.61 13.79
N ASP A 126 13.84 15.77 13.50
CA ASP A 126 15.25 16.18 13.54
C ASP A 126 15.61 16.95 12.26
N ILE A 127 15.82 18.26 12.41
CA ILE A 127 16.14 19.17 11.30
C ILE A 127 17.48 18.80 10.65
N ASN A 128 18.43 18.26 11.43
CA ASN A 128 19.78 17.93 10.94
C ASN A 128 19.77 16.77 9.93
N HIS A 129 18.73 15.93 9.95
CA HIS A 129 18.62 14.73 9.12
C HIS A 129 17.41 14.75 8.18
N ILE A 130 16.87 15.95 7.87
CA ILE A 130 15.63 16.09 7.10
C ILE A 130 15.68 15.45 5.69
N SER A 131 16.85 15.44 5.04
CA SER A 131 17.05 14.78 3.75
C SER A 131 16.84 13.27 3.86
N VAL A 132 17.41 12.63 4.89
CA VAL A 132 17.26 11.21 5.20
C VAL A 132 15.81 10.88 5.53
N LEU A 133 15.14 11.70 6.34
CA LEU A 133 13.73 11.52 6.69
C LEU A 133 12.82 11.61 5.46
N ARG A 134 13.06 12.57 4.54
CA ARG A 134 12.32 12.69 3.28
C ARG A 134 12.55 11.48 2.37
N GLY A 135 13.80 11.05 2.19
CA GLY A 135 14.11 9.86 1.39
C GLY A 135 13.45 8.59 1.95
N ALA A 136 13.51 8.40 3.27
CA ALA A 136 12.84 7.29 3.95
C ALA A 136 11.31 7.38 3.82
N ALA A 137 10.72 8.58 3.94
CA ALA A 137 9.30 8.81 3.74
C ALA A 137 8.85 8.43 2.33
N VAL A 138 9.62 8.79 1.29
CA VAL A 138 9.32 8.38 -0.10
C VAL A 138 9.31 6.85 -0.24
N GLN A 139 10.31 6.15 0.32
CA GLN A 139 10.39 4.69 0.27
C GLN A 139 9.23 4.01 1.03
N ILE A 140 8.90 4.50 2.23
CA ILE A 140 7.74 4.03 3.00
C ILE A 140 6.46 4.24 2.18
N ARG A 141 6.29 5.40 1.56
CA ARG A 141 5.11 5.75 0.77
C ARG A 141 4.93 4.83 -0.45
N VAL A 142 6.01 4.47 -1.15
CA VAL A 142 5.95 3.48 -2.24
C VAL A 142 5.55 2.10 -1.73
N GLY A 143 6.14 1.66 -0.63
CA GLY A 143 5.80 0.37 -0.03
C GLY A 143 4.32 0.28 0.34
N LEU A 144 3.82 1.31 1.02
CA LEU A 144 2.41 1.44 1.39
C LEU A 144 1.49 1.52 0.16
N ALA A 145 1.90 2.26 -0.87
CA ALA A 145 1.14 2.34 -2.12
C ALA A 145 1.01 0.95 -2.77
N LYS A 146 2.11 0.21 -2.91
CA LYS A 146 2.09 -1.14 -3.46
C LYS A 146 1.20 -2.07 -2.64
N GLN A 147 1.30 -2.03 -1.31
CA GLN A 147 0.43 -2.81 -0.42
C GLN A 147 -1.04 -2.48 -0.62
N LEU A 148 -1.38 -1.19 -0.73
CA LEU A 148 -2.75 -0.71 -0.89
C LEU A 148 -3.35 -1.11 -2.25
N LEU A 149 -2.54 -1.31 -3.29
CA LEU A 149 -3.04 -1.70 -4.61
C LEU A 149 -3.60 -3.14 -4.63
N TRP A 150 -2.92 -4.08 -3.96
CA TRP A 150 -3.32 -5.49 -3.97
C TRP A 150 -4.17 -5.90 -2.76
N SER A 151 -4.10 -5.21 -1.62
CA SER A 151 -4.87 -5.59 -0.42
C SER A 151 -6.41 -5.68 -0.64
N PRO A 152 -7.05 -4.82 -1.46
CA PRO A 152 -8.48 -4.95 -1.76
C PRO A 152 -8.82 -6.23 -2.51
N GLY A 153 -7.89 -6.76 -3.31
CA GLY A 153 -8.08 -8.02 -4.03
C GLY A 153 -8.24 -9.21 -3.07
N LEU A 154 -7.46 -9.23 -1.98
CA LEU A 154 -7.62 -10.23 -0.92
C LEU A 154 -8.98 -10.09 -0.22
N LEU A 155 -9.42 -8.87 0.08
CA LEU A 155 -10.71 -8.64 0.72
C LEU A 155 -11.87 -9.20 -0.13
N ILE A 156 -11.86 -8.93 -1.44
CA ILE A 156 -12.89 -9.43 -2.36
C ILE A 156 -12.82 -10.96 -2.47
N TYR A 157 -11.62 -11.51 -2.58
CA TYR A 157 -11.41 -12.96 -2.63
C TYR A 157 -11.99 -13.67 -1.40
N PHE A 158 -11.65 -13.19 -0.19
CA PHE A 158 -12.16 -13.75 1.05
C PHE A 158 -13.66 -13.49 1.25
N ALA A 159 -14.17 -12.34 0.82
CA ALA A 159 -15.60 -12.06 0.85
C ALA A 159 -16.38 -13.10 0.01
N GLY A 160 -15.87 -13.43 -1.18
CA GLY A 160 -16.42 -14.49 -2.03
C GLY A 160 -16.49 -15.84 -1.31
N GLN A 161 -15.40 -16.26 -0.67
CA GLN A 161 -15.35 -17.51 0.09
C GLN A 161 -16.39 -17.56 1.24
N SER A 162 -16.57 -16.44 1.96
CA SER A 162 -17.59 -16.31 3.00
C SER A 162 -19.02 -16.45 2.48
N LEU A 163 -19.32 -15.86 1.32
CA LEU A 163 -20.65 -15.92 0.69
C LEU A 163 -21.02 -17.36 0.25
N SER A 164 -20.03 -18.15 -0.16
CA SER A 164 -20.27 -19.52 -0.65
C SER A 164 -20.61 -20.52 0.44
N ARG A 165 -20.26 -20.29 1.72
CA ARG A 165 -20.38 -21.31 2.76
C ARG A 165 -21.51 -21.06 3.76
N GLY A 166 -21.97 -19.81 3.93
CA GLY A 166 -22.89 -19.47 5.03
C GLY A 166 -22.14 -19.44 6.38
N ILE A 167 -22.84 -19.17 7.48
CA ILE A 167 -22.25 -19.17 8.83
C ILE A 167 -22.72 -20.43 9.55
N HIS A 168 -21.96 -21.51 9.40
CA HIS A 168 -22.32 -22.81 10.00
C HIS A 168 -21.20 -23.38 10.88
N SER A 169 -19.98 -22.86 10.76
CA SER A 169 -18.79 -23.35 11.43
C SER A 169 -18.03 -22.25 12.17
N PHE A 170 -17.28 -22.67 13.19
CA PHE A 170 -16.24 -21.83 13.82
C PHE A 170 -15.26 -21.23 12.79
N LEU A 171 -14.96 -21.97 11.71
CA LEU A 171 -14.10 -21.48 10.62
C LEU A 171 -14.71 -20.28 9.89
N ASP A 172 -16.04 -20.21 9.75
CA ASP A 172 -16.73 -19.10 9.09
C ASP A 172 -16.65 -17.84 9.93
N VAL A 173 -16.84 -17.97 11.24
CA VAL A 173 -16.65 -16.87 12.21
C VAL A 173 -15.20 -16.37 12.17
N MET A 174 -14.22 -17.28 12.18
CA MET A 174 -12.80 -16.92 12.08
C MET A 174 -12.48 -16.18 10.77
N MET A 175 -13.08 -16.58 9.65
CA MET A 175 -12.93 -15.92 8.36
C MET A 175 -13.55 -14.51 8.35
N ILE A 176 -14.72 -14.31 8.97
CA ILE A 176 -15.32 -12.98 9.15
C ILE A 176 -14.40 -12.09 9.99
N VAL A 177 -13.88 -12.61 11.12
CA VAL A 177 -12.94 -11.87 11.97
C VAL A 177 -11.66 -11.49 11.20
N LEU A 178 -11.12 -12.41 10.39
CA LEU A 178 -9.96 -12.14 9.54
C LEU A 178 -10.25 -11.05 8.50
N LEU A 179 -11.44 -11.08 7.89
CA LEU A 179 -11.86 -10.06 6.93
C LEU A 179 -11.98 -8.68 7.60
N LEU A 180 -12.58 -8.60 8.78
CA LEU A 180 -12.64 -7.37 9.58
C LEU A 180 -11.24 -6.88 9.94
N ALA A 181 -10.34 -7.77 10.36
CA ALA A 181 -8.95 -7.42 10.65
C ALA A 181 -8.24 -6.86 9.41
N MET A 182 -8.47 -7.43 8.22
CA MET A 182 -7.91 -6.92 6.97
C MET A 182 -8.45 -5.54 6.59
N VAL A 183 -9.72 -5.24 6.85
CA VAL A 183 -10.31 -3.90 6.65
C VAL A 183 -9.62 -2.89 7.56
N VAL A 184 -9.42 -3.23 8.84
CA VAL A 184 -8.70 -2.38 9.80
C VAL A 184 -7.25 -2.15 9.34
N LEU A 185 -6.52 -3.22 8.99
CA LEU A 185 -5.14 -3.12 8.52
C LEU A 185 -5.04 -2.26 7.25
N SER A 186 -5.94 -2.44 6.29
CA SER A 186 -5.96 -1.63 5.05
C SER A 186 -6.24 -0.16 5.35
N SER A 187 -7.15 0.13 6.29
CA SER A 187 -7.44 1.50 6.74
C SER A 187 -6.25 2.15 7.43
N LEU A 188 -5.52 1.40 8.26
CA LEU A 188 -4.27 1.87 8.88
C LEU A 188 -3.18 2.13 7.84
N THR A 189 -3.03 1.26 6.84
CA THR A 189 -2.09 1.47 5.72
C THR A 189 -2.44 2.72 4.92
N ALA A 190 -3.73 2.95 4.63
CA ALA A 190 -4.20 4.16 3.95
C ALA A 190 -3.93 5.42 4.77
N ARG A 191 -4.17 5.36 6.09
CA ARG A 191 -3.85 6.46 7.01
C ARG A 191 -2.35 6.77 7.03
N GLN A 192 -1.51 5.74 7.13
CA GLN A 192 -0.05 5.91 7.08
C GLN A 192 0.38 6.51 5.74
N PHE A 193 -0.20 6.04 4.62
CA PHE A 193 0.09 6.59 3.30
C PHE A 193 -0.24 8.08 3.20
N HIS A 194 -1.38 8.49 3.76
CA HIS A 194 -1.77 9.91 3.81
C HIS A 194 -0.83 10.73 4.72
N GLN A 195 -0.50 10.23 5.91
CA GLN A 195 0.43 10.89 6.84
C GLN A 195 1.81 11.09 6.24
N THR A 196 2.36 10.07 5.55
CA THR A 196 3.64 10.19 4.87
C THR A 196 3.58 11.19 3.70
N GLY A 197 2.43 11.29 3.02
CA GLY A 197 2.21 12.33 2.02
C GLY A 197 2.23 13.74 2.62
N LEU A 198 1.52 13.96 3.73
CA LEU A 198 1.52 15.24 4.43
C LEU A 198 2.93 15.63 4.90
N PHE A 199 3.68 14.67 5.46
CA PHE A 199 5.08 14.89 5.87
C PHE A 199 5.97 15.36 4.70
N LEU A 200 5.83 14.75 3.52
CA LEU A 200 6.60 15.14 2.34
C LEU A 200 6.21 16.55 1.85
N THR A 201 4.93 16.90 1.92
CA THR A 201 4.48 18.26 1.57
C THR A 201 5.01 19.29 2.58
N SER A 202 4.89 19.03 3.89
CA SER A 202 5.29 19.98 4.94
C SER A 202 6.79 20.18 5.06
N THR A 203 7.59 19.22 4.61
CA THR A 203 9.06 19.30 4.66
C THR A 203 9.68 19.71 3.31
N SER A 204 8.86 20.11 2.33
CA SER A 204 9.37 20.51 1.02
C SER A 204 10.09 21.86 1.12
N PRO A 205 11.29 21.99 0.51
CA PRO A 205 12.10 23.20 0.62
C PRO A 205 11.46 24.46 0.01
N THR A 206 10.36 24.33 -0.74
CA THR A 206 9.51 25.41 -1.27
C THR A 206 8.47 25.90 -0.24
N GLY A 207 8.94 26.14 0.98
CA GLY A 207 8.21 26.81 2.05
C GLY A 207 8.61 28.28 2.21
N SER A 208 8.90 28.97 1.10
CA SER A 208 8.92 30.44 0.98
C SER A 208 8.82 30.75 -0.51
N ASP A 209 7.74 31.44 -0.88
CA ASP A 209 7.41 31.96 -2.22
C ASP A 209 6.82 30.97 -3.23
N ASP A 210 5.49 30.81 -3.17
CA ASP A 210 4.66 31.37 -4.26
C ASP A 210 3.20 31.57 -3.81
N PRO A 211 2.67 32.81 -3.88
CA PRO A 211 1.24 33.09 -3.91
C PRO A 211 0.73 32.99 -5.36
N ASN A 212 -0.25 32.12 -5.61
CA ASN A 212 -1.38 32.26 -6.57
C ASN A 212 -2.01 30.90 -6.88
#